data_AF-A0A0P6JCX0-F1
#
_entry.id   AF-A0A0P6JCX0-F1
#
_cell.length_a   1.000
_cell.length_b   1.000
_cell.length_c   1.000
_cell.angle_alpha   90.00
_cell.angle_beta   90.00
_cell.angle_gamma   90.00
#
_symmetry.space_group_name_H-M   'P 1'
#
loop_
_entity.id
_entity.type
_entity.pdbx_description
1 polymer ?
#
loop_
_entity_poly.entity_id
_entity_poly.type
_entity_poly.pdbx_seq_one_letter_code
_entity_poly.pdbx_strand_id
1 'polypeptide(L)'
;MAALLLQLAGLGAVLVAAALVLISIVAFITATKMSPLHRHEEEKFFVNAKGQKETLPSIWDSPTKQLSVVVPSYNEEERLPVMMDEALDYLEKRQKHDPTFTYEVIVVDDGSKDQTSKVAFKYCQKYGSDKVRVLTLMKNRGKGGAIRMGVFSSRGRKILMADADGATKFPDVEKLEKGLNDLQPWPDQMAIACGSRAHLEKESIAKRSYFRTLLMYGFHFLVRFLCVKGIRDTQCGFKLLTREAASRTFSSLHIERWAFDVELLYIAQYFKIPIAEIAVNWTEIEGSKLVPFWSWLQMGKDLLFIRLRYLTGAWRLVQTRKMN
;
A
#
# COMPACT_ATOMS: atom_id res chain seq x y z
N MET A 1 -36.23 -34.90 20.93
CA MET A 1 -35.23 -34.56 19.89
C MET A 1 -35.17 -33.06 19.58
N ALA A 2 -36.29 -32.40 19.27
CA ALA A 2 -36.32 -30.96 18.96
C ALA A 2 -35.84 -30.04 20.11
N ALA A 3 -36.23 -30.31 21.36
CA ALA A 3 -35.80 -29.52 22.52
C ALA A 3 -34.28 -29.62 22.79
N LEU A 4 -33.68 -30.80 22.59
CA LEU A 4 -32.24 -31.01 22.72
C LEU A 4 -31.47 -30.27 21.61
N LEU A 5 -31.98 -30.31 20.37
CA LEU A 5 -31.40 -29.55 19.25
C LEU A 5 -31.47 -28.03 19.49
N LEU A 6 -32.57 -27.51 20.05
CA LEU A 6 -32.68 -26.10 20.42
C LEU A 6 -31.70 -25.71 21.54
N GLN A 7 -31.53 -26.56 22.56
CA GLN A 7 -30.59 -26.32 23.65
C GLN A 7 -29.13 -26.34 23.16
N LEU A 8 -28.78 -27.29 22.28
CA LEU A 8 -27.45 -27.35 21.66
C LEU A 8 -27.19 -26.14 20.75
N ALA A 9 -28.20 -25.69 19.99
CA ALA A 9 -28.10 -24.48 19.18
C ALA A 9 -27.94 -23.22 20.06
N GLY A 10 -28.66 -23.14 21.18
CA GLY A 10 -28.54 -22.04 22.15
C GLY A 10 -27.17 -22.00 22.81
N LEU A 11 -26.65 -23.15 23.28
CA LEU A 11 -25.31 -23.25 23.84
C LEU A 11 -24.24 -22.86 22.79
N GLY A 12 -24.40 -23.32 21.55
CA GLY A 12 -23.52 -22.96 20.44
C GLY A 12 -23.50 -21.44 20.18
N ALA A 13 -24.67 -20.80 20.18
CA ALA A 13 -24.77 -19.35 20.00
C ALA A 13 -24.07 -18.56 21.13
N VAL A 14 -24.23 -19.01 22.39
CA VAL A 14 -23.57 -18.40 23.54
C VAL A 14 -22.05 -18.53 23.45
N LEU A 15 -21.54 -19.72 23.07
CA LEU A 15 -20.11 -19.95 22.90
C LEU A 15 -19.51 -19.09 21.78
N VAL A 16 -20.22 -18.94 20.66
CA VAL A 16 -19.80 -18.06 19.55
C VAL A 16 -19.78 -16.60 20.00
N ALA A 17 -20.81 -16.14 20.71
CA ALA A 17 -20.86 -14.78 21.23
C ALA A 17 -19.72 -14.51 22.23
N ALA A 18 -19.47 -15.42 23.17
CA ALA A 18 -18.38 -15.33 24.13
C ALA A 18 -17.01 -15.29 23.42
N ALA A 19 -16.80 -16.12 22.40
CA ALA A 19 -15.59 -16.10 21.59
C ALA A 19 -15.42 -14.77 20.85
N LEU A 20 -16.47 -14.21 20.25
CA LEU A 20 -16.41 -12.91 19.58
C LEU A 20 -16.09 -11.76 20.54
N VAL A 21 -16.66 -11.78 21.75
CA VAL A 21 -16.35 -10.80 22.80
C VAL A 21 -14.88 -10.93 23.21
N LEU A 22 -14.40 -12.15 23.48
CA LEU A 22 -13.00 -12.39 23.84
C LEU A 22 -12.04 -11.93 22.74
N ILE A 23 -12.32 -12.27 21.47
CA ILE A 23 -11.51 -11.84 20.34
C ILE A 23 -11.52 -10.31 20.21
N SER A 24 -12.66 -9.66 20.44
CA SER A 24 -12.77 -8.19 20.42
C SER A 24 -11.95 -7.53 21.54
N ILE A 25 -11.97 -8.10 22.75
CA ILE A 25 -11.14 -7.66 23.87
C ILE A 25 -9.66 -7.82 23.53
N VAL A 26 -9.25 -8.97 22.99
CA VAL A 26 -7.86 -9.21 22.54
C VAL A 26 -7.48 -8.22 21.44
N ALA A 27 -8.34 -7.98 20.46
CA ALA A 27 -8.10 -7.03 19.38
C ALA A 27 -7.91 -5.60 19.92
N PHE A 28 -8.73 -5.19 20.91
CA PHE A 28 -8.64 -3.89 21.57
C PHE A 28 -7.34 -3.74 22.38
N ILE A 29 -7.05 -4.69 23.27
CA ILE A 29 -5.84 -4.64 24.13
C ILE A 29 -4.56 -4.69 23.29
N THR A 30 -4.54 -5.50 22.22
CA THR A 30 -3.37 -5.56 21.34
C THR A 30 -3.22 -4.32 20.47
N ALA A 31 -4.32 -3.64 20.12
CA ALA A 31 -4.27 -2.37 19.40
C ALA A 31 -3.66 -1.24 20.23
N THR A 32 -4.01 -1.14 21.52
CA THR A 32 -3.46 -0.09 22.40
C THR A 32 -1.97 -0.26 22.68
N LYS A 33 -1.44 -1.48 22.52
CA LYS A 33 -0.01 -1.79 22.60
C LYS A 33 0.75 -1.52 21.30
N MET A 34 0.07 -1.25 20.18
CA MET A 34 0.77 -0.90 18.94
C MET A 34 1.42 0.47 19.09
N SER A 35 2.75 0.50 18.92
CA SER A 35 3.49 1.74 18.99
C SER A 35 3.10 2.67 17.84
N PRO A 36 3.03 4.00 18.08
CA PRO A 36 2.90 4.98 17.02
C PRO A 36 4.00 4.82 15.97
N LEU A 37 3.79 5.37 14.76
CA LEU A 37 4.83 5.44 13.75
C LEU A 37 6.05 6.17 14.33
N HIS A 38 7.10 5.41 14.63
CA HIS A 38 8.37 5.96 15.08
C HIS A 38 9.28 6.14 13.88
N ARG A 39 9.69 7.36 13.53
CA ARG A 39 10.69 7.64 12.49
C ARG A 39 12.03 7.88 13.17
N HIS A 40 13.07 7.14 12.76
CA HIS A 40 14.42 7.32 13.31
C HIS A 40 15.01 8.66 12.82
N GLU A 41 15.90 9.31 13.58
CA GLU A 41 16.46 10.62 13.19
C GLU A 41 17.20 10.56 11.85
N GLU A 42 17.93 9.47 11.61
CA GLU A 42 18.66 9.16 10.39
C GLU A 42 17.71 9.01 9.19
N GLU A 43 16.49 8.52 9.41
CA GLU A 43 15.45 8.37 8.39
C GLU A 43 14.79 9.71 8.00
N LYS A 44 15.18 10.83 8.62
CA LYS A 44 14.75 12.19 8.22
C LYS A 44 15.62 12.79 7.12
N PHE A 45 16.70 12.10 6.74
CA PHE A 45 17.65 12.55 5.76
C PHE A 45 17.80 11.55 4.62
N PHE A 46 18.33 12.02 3.50
CA PHE A 46 18.80 11.20 2.40
C PHE A 46 20.17 11.68 1.93
N VAL A 47 20.87 10.83 1.18
CA VAL A 47 22.13 11.19 0.55
C VAL A 47 21.84 11.61 -0.89
N ASN A 48 22.24 12.83 -1.25
CA ASN A 48 22.06 13.35 -2.61
C ASN A 48 23.06 12.71 -3.59
N ALA A 49 22.93 13.02 -4.89
CA ALA A 49 23.75 12.47 -5.97
C ALA A 49 25.25 12.80 -5.82
N LYS A 50 25.56 13.86 -5.06
CA LYS A 50 26.93 14.30 -4.73
C LYS A 50 27.47 13.65 -3.45
N GLY A 51 26.73 12.76 -2.81
CA GLY A 51 27.12 12.12 -1.55
C GLY A 51 26.89 12.96 -0.30
N GLN A 52 26.15 14.07 -0.40
CA GLN A 52 25.89 14.97 0.73
C GLN A 52 24.56 14.64 1.40
N LYS A 53 24.50 14.78 2.73
CA LYS A 53 23.29 14.52 3.52
C LYS A 53 22.34 15.72 3.45
N GLU A 54 21.09 15.50 3.05
CA GLU A 54 20.04 16.51 2.94
C GLU A 54 18.77 16.06 3.68
N THR A 55 17.97 17.02 4.16
CA THR A 55 16.68 16.75 4.80
C THR A 55 15.64 16.31 3.77
N LEU A 56 14.82 15.33 4.13
CA LEU A 56 13.70 14.91 3.29
C LEU A 56 12.59 15.96 3.30
N PRO A 57 11.92 16.20 2.16
CA PRO A 57 10.71 17.02 2.12
C PRO A 57 9.55 16.29 2.81
N SER A 58 8.44 17.00 3.01
CA SER A 58 7.26 16.49 3.71
C SER A 58 6.02 16.44 2.82
N ILE A 59 5.15 15.45 3.04
CA ILE A 59 3.79 15.41 2.45
C ILE A 59 2.97 16.67 2.83
N TRP A 60 3.34 17.33 3.93
CA TRP A 60 2.68 18.52 4.46
C TRP A 60 3.13 19.82 3.80
N ASP A 61 4.21 19.80 3.03
CA ASP A 61 4.69 20.95 2.26
C ASP A 61 3.83 21.14 1.00
N SER A 62 3.90 22.35 0.43
CA SER A 62 3.28 22.60 -0.88
C SER A 62 3.93 21.72 -1.95
N PRO A 63 3.15 21.09 -2.85
CA PRO A 63 3.69 20.18 -3.83
C PRO A 63 4.55 20.91 -4.86
N THR A 64 5.75 20.40 -5.12
CA THR A 64 6.71 20.94 -6.10
C THR A 64 6.90 20.04 -7.32
N LYS A 65 6.29 18.85 -7.33
CA LYS A 65 6.23 17.92 -8.47
C LYS A 65 4.78 17.63 -8.85
N GLN A 66 4.52 17.20 -10.08
CA GLN A 66 3.21 16.68 -10.46
C GLN A 66 3.00 15.25 -9.95
N LEU A 67 4.03 14.39 -10.05
CA LEU A 67 3.96 12.98 -9.66
C LEU A 67 5.11 12.59 -8.72
N SER A 68 4.81 11.88 -7.64
CA SER A 68 5.82 11.12 -6.88
C SER A 68 5.54 9.63 -7.02
N VAL A 69 6.52 8.86 -7.47
CA VAL A 69 6.44 7.40 -7.50
C VAL A 69 7.16 6.86 -6.27
N VAL A 70 6.45 6.12 -5.43
CA VAL A 70 6.98 5.50 -4.22
C VAL A 70 7.15 4.00 -4.47
N VAL A 71 8.40 3.55 -4.37
CA VAL A 71 8.80 2.17 -4.67
C VAL A 71 9.35 1.54 -3.39
N PRO A 72 8.58 0.71 -2.67
CA PRO A 72 9.10 -0.02 -1.52
C PRO A 72 9.98 -1.18 -1.99
N SER A 73 11.18 -1.28 -1.42
CA SER A 73 12.18 -2.28 -1.81
C SER A 73 12.72 -2.99 -0.58
N TYR A 74 12.73 -4.32 -0.61
CA TYR A 74 13.37 -5.14 0.44
C TYR A 74 14.01 -6.37 -0.17
N ASN A 75 15.34 -6.37 -0.25
CA ASN A 75 16.14 -7.35 -0.97
C ASN A 75 15.70 -7.49 -2.44
N GLU A 76 15.84 -6.40 -3.20
CA GLU A 76 15.38 -6.26 -4.58
C GLU A 76 16.54 -5.91 -5.53
N GLU A 77 17.80 -6.16 -5.16
CA GLU A 77 18.97 -5.74 -5.95
C GLU A 77 18.95 -6.23 -7.41
N GLU A 78 18.34 -7.39 -7.66
CA GLU A 78 18.23 -8.00 -8.99
C GLU A 78 17.02 -7.49 -9.79
N ARG A 79 15.88 -7.23 -9.14
CA ARG A 79 14.62 -6.87 -9.81
C ARG A 79 14.42 -5.38 -9.98
N LEU A 80 14.92 -4.60 -9.01
CA LEU A 80 14.80 -3.14 -9.01
C LEU A 80 15.31 -2.48 -10.30
N PRO A 81 16.46 -2.88 -10.90
CA PRO A 81 16.94 -2.25 -12.12
C PRO A 81 15.95 -2.31 -13.29
N VAL A 82 15.33 -3.46 -13.52
CA VAL A 82 14.37 -3.67 -14.63
C VAL A 82 13.18 -2.74 -14.48
N MET A 83 12.64 -2.64 -13.25
CA MET A 83 11.53 -1.74 -12.95
C MET A 83 11.94 -0.27 -13.09
N MET A 84 13.10 0.13 -12.53
CA MET A 84 13.58 1.50 -12.57
C MET A 84 13.89 1.97 -13.99
N ASP A 85 14.48 1.11 -14.83
CA ASP A 85 14.81 1.43 -16.22
C ASP A 85 13.53 1.70 -17.04
N GLU A 86 12.51 0.84 -16.92
CA GLU A 86 11.22 1.04 -17.63
C GLU A 86 10.46 2.26 -17.10
N ALA A 87 10.43 2.44 -15.78
CA ALA A 87 9.81 3.60 -15.14
C ALA A 87 10.42 4.92 -15.60
N LEU A 88 11.75 5.03 -15.52
CA LEU A 88 12.46 6.26 -15.86
C LEU A 88 12.46 6.52 -17.36
N ASP A 89 12.56 5.50 -18.21
CA ASP A 89 12.40 5.66 -19.67
C ASP A 89 11.03 6.26 -20.01
N TYR A 90 9.95 5.71 -19.45
CA TYR A 90 8.61 6.24 -19.66
C TYR A 90 8.45 7.68 -19.11
N LEU A 91 8.91 7.95 -17.89
CA LEU A 91 8.76 9.26 -17.24
C LEU A 91 9.60 10.36 -17.92
N GLU A 92 10.83 10.06 -18.35
CA GLU A 92 11.67 10.99 -19.12
C GLU A 92 11.04 11.28 -20.49
N LYS A 93 10.53 10.26 -21.19
CA LYS A 93 9.79 10.45 -22.45
C LYS A 93 8.59 11.35 -22.22
N ARG A 94 7.77 11.09 -21.19
CA ARG A 94 6.60 11.91 -20.88
C ARG A 94 6.98 13.37 -20.59
N GLN A 95 7.99 13.61 -19.75
CA GLN A 95 8.49 14.96 -19.47
C GLN A 95 9.03 15.67 -20.72
N LYS A 96 9.67 14.93 -21.64
CA LYS A 96 10.14 15.50 -22.91
C LYS A 96 8.98 15.96 -23.81
N HIS A 97 7.86 15.24 -23.80
CA HIS A 97 6.67 15.60 -24.57
C HIS A 97 5.84 16.70 -23.89
N ASP A 98 5.78 16.72 -22.56
CA ASP A 98 5.12 17.74 -21.76
C ASP A 98 6.10 18.33 -20.72
N PRO A 99 6.75 19.48 -21.02
CA PRO A 99 7.70 20.11 -20.11
C PRO A 99 7.09 20.57 -18.77
N THR A 100 5.76 20.68 -18.68
CA THR A 100 5.08 21.00 -17.41
C THR A 100 4.98 19.79 -16.48
N PHE A 101 5.10 18.58 -17.05
CA PHE A 101 5.13 17.34 -16.30
C PHE A 101 6.47 17.20 -15.56
N THR A 102 6.36 17.17 -14.23
CA THR A 102 7.50 16.97 -13.34
C THR A 102 7.23 15.81 -12.42
N TYR A 103 8.25 15.00 -12.20
CA TYR A 103 8.13 13.81 -11.38
C TYR A 103 9.33 13.64 -10.44
N GLU A 104 9.17 12.70 -9.51
CA GLU A 104 10.25 12.08 -8.78
C GLU A 104 9.94 10.60 -8.53
N VAL A 105 10.99 9.81 -8.35
CA VAL A 105 10.94 8.42 -7.90
C VAL A 105 11.64 8.32 -6.55
N ILE A 106 10.96 7.78 -5.55
CA ILE A 106 11.44 7.58 -4.20
C ILE A 106 11.53 6.07 -3.98
N VAL A 107 12.75 5.54 -4.07
CA VAL A 107 13.03 4.17 -3.69
C VAL A 107 13.16 4.12 -2.17
N VAL A 108 12.31 3.36 -1.50
CA VAL A 108 12.36 3.18 -0.05
C VAL A 108 12.96 1.81 0.24
N ASP A 109 14.23 1.77 0.62
CA ASP A 109 14.87 0.55 1.08
C ASP A 109 14.44 0.25 2.53
N ASP A 110 13.63 -0.78 2.71
CA ASP A 110 13.05 -1.23 3.98
C ASP A 110 14.05 -2.07 4.81
N GLY A 111 15.27 -1.55 4.97
CA GLY A 111 16.35 -2.18 5.73
C GLY A 111 16.87 -3.47 5.09
N SER A 112 17.09 -3.48 3.77
CA SER A 112 17.61 -4.61 3.02
C SER A 112 18.96 -5.10 3.55
N LYS A 113 19.23 -6.40 3.32
CA LYS A 113 20.49 -7.06 3.67
C LYS A 113 21.41 -7.26 2.46
N ASP A 114 20.92 -6.94 1.27
CA ASP A 114 21.62 -7.02 0.00
C ASP A 114 22.07 -5.62 -0.48
N GLN A 115 22.42 -5.46 -1.76
CA GLN A 115 22.88 -4.20 -2.34
C GLN A 115 21.74 -3.31 -2.86
N THR A 116 20.47 -3.51 -2.45
CA THR A 116 19.31 -2.74 -2.92
C THR A 116 19.54 -1.23 -2.84
N SER A 117 19.95 -0.68 -1.68
CA SER A 117 20.27 0.74 -1.53
C SER A 117 21.36 1.21 -2.50
N LYS A 118 22.41 0.41 -2.69
CA LYS A 118 23.53 0.75 -3.58
C LYS A 118 23.10 0.77 -5.04
N VAL A 119 22.27 -0.18 -5.46
CA VAL A 119 21.68 -0.23 -6.80
C VAL A 119 20.79 0.99 -7.03
N ALA A 120 19.87 1.28 -6.11
CA ALA A 120 19.00 2.46 -6.18
C ALA A 120 19.80 3.78 -6.25
N PHE A 121 20.90 3.87 -5.50
CA PHE A 121 21.73 5.08 -5.47
C PHE A 121 22.42 5.37 -6.82
N LYS A 122 22.73 4.34 -7.63
CA LYS A 122 23.24 4.56 -9.00
C LYS A 122 22.24 5.33 -9.87
N TYR A 123 20.94 5.10 -9.69
CA TYR A 123 19.89 5.87 -10.37
C TYR A 123 19.82 7.31 -9.87
N CYS A 124 19.96 7.53 -8.55
CA CYS A 124 20.11 8.88 -7.99
C CYS A 124 21.29 9.64 -8.60
N GLN A 125 22.45 8.99 -8.74
CA GLN A 125 23.63 9.60 -9.37
C GLN A 125 23.42 9.89 -10.85
N LYS A 126 22.77 8.98 -11.59
CA LYS A 126 22.54 9.12 -13.04
C LYS A 126 21.51 10.19 -13.38
N TYR A 127 20.40 10.27 -12.65
CA TYR A 127 19.26 11.17 -12.96
C TYR A 127 19.21 12.43 -12.08
N GLY A 128 20.02 12.47 -11.02
CA GLY A 128 20.04 13.55 -10.04
C GLY A 128 18.98 13.39 -8.94
N SER A 129 19.28 13.96 -7.77
CA SER A 129 18.42 13.87 -6.58
C SER A 129 17.08 14.58 -6.68
N ASP A 130 16.92 15.43 -7.69
CA ASP A 130 15.63 16.05 -7.98
C ASP A 130 14.65 15.07 -8.64
N LYS A 131 15.15 14.04 -9.35
CA LYS A 131 14.33 13.02 -10.01
C LYS A 131 14.30 11.69 -9.28
N VAL A 132 15.39 11.29 -8.62
CA VAL A 132 15.48 10.00 -7.91
C VAL A 132 16.05 10.21 -6.52
N ARG A 133 15.34 9.73 -5.49
CA ARG A 133 15.85 9.68 -4.11
C ARG A 133 15.79 8.26 -3.57
N VAL A 134 16.73 7.98 -2.67
CA VAL A 134 16.77 6.72 -1.91
C VAL A 134 16.56 7.05 -0.45
N LEU A 135 15.51 6.47 0.13
CA LEU A 135 15.22 6.51 1.56
C LEU A 135 15.56 5.15 2.16
N THR A 136 16.63 5.10 2.96
CA THR A 136 17.04 3.86 3.64
C THR A 136 16.50 3.85 5.06
N LEU A 137 15.66 2.86 5.37
CA LEU A 137 15.11 2.64 6.69
C LEU A 137 16.07 1.86 7.58
N MET A 138 16.12 2.20 8.86
CA MET A 138 17.07 1.59 9.81
C MET A 138 16.72 0.13 10.14
N LYS A 139 15.46 -0.24 9.96
CA LYS A 139 14.95 -1.60 10.19
C LYS A 139 13.82 -1.90 9.23
N ASN A 140 13.65 -3.19 8.92
CA ASN A 140 12.51 -3.66 8.16
C ASN A 140 11.20 -3.46 8.93
N ARG A 141 10.30 -2.64 8.37
CA ARG A 141 8.94 -2.37 8.88
C ARG A 141 7.89 -3.20 8.16
N GLY A 142 8.18 -3.57 6.91
CA GLY A 142 7.25 -4.18 5.97
C GLY A 142 6.80 -3.18 4.91
N LYS A 143 6.20 -3.72 3.83
CA LYS A 143 5.76 -2.97 2.65
C LYS A 143 4.92 -1.73 2.99
N GLY A 144 3.90 -1.87 3.84
CA GLY A 144 3.05 -0.74 4.24
C GLY A 144 3.82 0.35 4.99
N GLY A 145 4.76 -0.03 5.86
CA GLY A 145 5.64 0.90 6.56
C GLY A 145 6.58 1.63 5.60
N ALA A 146 7.23 0.91 4.69
CA ALA A 146 8.10 1.49 3.68
C ALA A 146 7.35 2.48 2.76
N ILE A 147 6.19 2.10 2.25
CA ILE A 147 5.36 2.99 1.44
C ILE A 147 4.96 4.22 2.24
N ARG A 148 4.48 4.06 3.48
CA ARG A 148 4.10 5.18 4.34
C ARG A 148 5.24 6.19 4.51
N MET A 149 6.46 5.72 4.73
CA MET A 149 7.65 6.56 4.83
C MET A 149 7.97 7.30 3.52
N GLY A 150 7.82 6.63 2.38
CA GLY A 150 7.95 7.24 1.05
C GLY A 150 6.89 8.29 0.77
N VAL A 151 5.62 8.00 1.08
CA VAL A 151 4.49 8.94 0.94
C VAL A 151 4.74 10.19 1.78
N PHE A 152 5.11 10.03 3.06
CA PHE A 152 5.41 11.15 3.95
C PHE A 152 6.61 11.98 3.51
N SER A 153 7.47 11.43 2.64
CA SER A 153 8.66 12.11 2.11
C SER A 153 8.50 12.57 0.65
N SER A 154 7.27 12.66 0.15
CA SER A 154 6.95 12.95 -1.25
C SER A 154 6.61 14.42 -1.53
N ARG A 155 6.92 14.92 -2.73
CA ARG A 155 6.72 16.29 -3.22
C ARG A 155 5.62 16.42 -4.30
N GLY A 156 5.09 15.31 -4.80
CA GLY A 156 4.13 15.24 -5.91
C GLY A 156 2.70 15.60 -5.54
N ARG A 157 1.99 16.28 -6.45
CA ARG A 157 0.53 16.51 -6.34
C ARG A 157 -0.26 15.19 -6.34
N LYS A 158 0.23 14.20 -7.08
CA LYS A 158 -0.26 12.82 -7.05
C LYS A 158 0.86 11.89 -6.59
N ILE A 159 0.50 10.84 -5.88
CA ILE A 159 1.43 9.84 -5.34
C ILE A 159 1.05 8.49 -5.94
N LEU A 160 1.95 7.92 -6.72
CA LEU A 160 1.85 6.58 -7.28
C LEU A 160 2.63 5.61 -6.38
N MET A 161 1.99 4.54 -5.95
CA MET A 161 2.66 3.37 -5.43
C MET A 161 3.00 2.44 -6.60
N ALA A 162 4.21 1.88 -6.62
CA ALA A 162 4.61 0.89 -7.61
C ALA A 162 5.53 -0.15 -6.96
N ASP A 163 5.33 -1.43 -7.26
CA ASP A 163 6.15 -2.52 -6.72
C ASP A 163 7.53 -2.57 -7.39
N ALA A 164 8.56 -2.93 -6.63
CA ALA A 164 9.95 -2.97 -7.09
C ALA A 164 10.25 -4.07 -8.13
N ASP A 165 9.32 -5.00 -8.36
CA ASP A 165 9.49 -6.15 -9.24
C ASP A 165 9.21 -5.85 -10.73
N GLY A 166 8.63 -4.68 -11.04
CA GLY A 166 8.28 -4.31 -12.42
C GLY A 166 7.13 -5.11 -13.01
N ALA A 167 6.30 -5.73 -12.16
CA ALA A 167 5.18 -6.56 -12.60
C ALA A 167 4.08 -5.74 -13.30
N THR A 168 3.90 -4.47 -12.93
CA THR A 168 2.95 -3.55 -13.60
C THR A 168 3.69 -2.60 -14.53
N LYS A 169 3.13 -2.30 -15.72
CA LYS A 169 3.77 -1.42 -16.71
C LYS A 169 3.48 0.05 -16.45
N PHE A 170 4.50 0.90 -16.51
CA PHE A 170 4.37 2.33 -16.19
C PHE A 170 3.43 3.13 -17.11
N PRO A 171 3.27 2.82 -18.41
CA PRO A 171 2.26 3.48 -19.25
C PRO A 171 0.84 3.43 -18.68
N ASP A 172 0.52 2.46 -17.83
CA ASP A 172 -0.81 2.37 -17.20
C ASP A 172 -1.05 3.47 -16.15
N VAL A 173 -0.05 4.27 -15.79
CA VAL A 173 -0.26 5.46 -14.95
C VAL A 173 -1.26 6.42 -15.59
N GLU A 174 -1.27 6.55 -16.92
CA GLU A 174 -2.25 7.38 -17.63
C GLU A 174 -3.67 6.87 -17.46
N LYS A 175 -3.86 5.55 -17.41
CA LYS A 175 -5.17 4.95 -17.12
C LYS A 175 -5.62 5.27 -15.70
N LEU A 176 -4.70 5.24 -14.73
CA LEU A 176 -5.00 5.64 -13.35
C LEU A 176 -5.32 7.13 -13.25
N GLU A 177 -4.61 7.98 -13.98
CA GLU A 177 -4.88 9.42 -14.01
C GLU A 177 -6.24 9.74 -14.64
N LYS A 178 -6.57 9.08 -15.74
CA LYS A 178 -7.91 9.14 -16.33
C LYS A 178 -8.97 8.67 -15.33
N GLY A 179 -8.73 7.53 -14.68
CA GLY A 179 -9.61 7.00 -13.64
C GLY A 179 -9.84 7.96 -12.48
N LEU A 180 -8.80 8.68 -12.03
CA LEU A 180 -8.95 9.75 -11.04
C LEU A 180 -9.79 10.91 -11.57
N ASN A 181 -9.52 11.38 -12.79
CA ASN A 181 -10.25 12.51 -13.37
C ASN A 181 -11.74 12.18 -13.57
N ASP A 182 -12.06 10.94 -13.95
CA ASP A 182 -13.45 10.47 -14.11
C ASP A 182 -14.25 10.46 -12.78
N LEU A 183 -13.57 10.56 -11.62
CA LEU A 183 -14.21 10.67 -10.30
C LEU A 183 -14.50 12.12 -9.86
N GLN A 184 -14.22 13.11 -10.69
CA GLN A 184 -14.45 14.52 -10.33
C GLN A 184 -15.95 14.85 -10.18
N PRO A 185 -16.32 15.79 -9.29
CA PRO A 185 -15.45 16.56 -8.41
C PRO A 185 -14.92 15.75 -7.22
N TRP A 186 -13.66 15.99 -6.82
CA TRP A 186 -13.04 15.31 -5.69
C TRP A 186 -13.43 15.97 -4.36
N PRO A 187 -14.13 15.27 -3.45
CA PRO A 187 -14.44 15.81 -2.13
C PRO A 187 -13.14 16.07 -1.37
N ASP A 188 -12.96 17.28 -0.85
CA ASP A 188 -11.74 17.73 -0.16
C ASP A 188 -10.44 17.48 -0.95
N GLN A 189 -10.51 17.51 -2.29
CA GLN A 189 -9.40 17.19 -3.20
C GLN A 189 -8.89 15.74 -3.06
N MET A 190 -9.70 14.83 -2.50
CA MET A 190 -9.34 13.44 -2.27
C MET A 190 -9.93 12.52 -3.33
N ALA A 191 -9.08 11.73 -3.99
CA ALA A 191 -9.48 10.61 -4.84
C ALA A 191 -8.37 9.55 -4.93
N ILE A 192 -8.77 8.31 -5.25
CA ILE A 192 -7.86 7.16 -5.41
C ILE A 192 -8.22 6.41 -6.69
N ALA A 193 -7.21 6.01 -7.47
CA ALA A 193 -7.34 5.03 -8.54
C ALA A 193 -6.46 3.82 -8.23
N CYS A 194 -7.08 2.64 -8.15
CA CYS A 194 -6.40 1.38 -7.91
C CYS A 194 -6.26 0.62 -9.22
N GLY A 195 -5.04 0.20 -9.55
CA GLY A 195 -4.82 -0.83 -10.54
C GLY A 195 -5.49 -2.14 -10.12
N SER A 196 -5.88 -2.95 -11.10
CA SER A 196 -6.58 -4.20 -10.87
C SER A 196 -6.16 -5.27 -11.85
N ARG A 197 -5.84 -6.43 -11.29
CA ARG A 197 -5.52 -7.67 -12.01
C ARG A 197 -6.72 -8.60 -12.12
N ALA A 198 -7.90 -8.18 -11.65
CA ALA A 198 -9.11 -9.03 -11.61
C ALA A 198 -9.51 -9.57 -12.99
N HIS A 199 -9.19 -8.85 -14.06
CA HIS A 199 -9.43 -9.31 -15.44
C HIS A 199 -8.53 -10.49 -15.85
N LEU A 200 -7.38 -10.69 -15.20
CA LEU A 200 -6.43 -11.79 -15.43
C LEU A 200 -6.71 -13.02 -14.55
N GLU A 201 -7.65 -12.92 -13.61
CA GLU A 201 -7.93 -13.97 -12.62
C GLU A 201 -8.32 -15.30 -13.29
N LYS A 202 -9.10 -15.24 -14.39
CA LYS A 202 -9.53 -16.43 -15.14
C LYS A 202 -8.36 -17.22 -15.73
N GLU A 203 -7.39 -16.54 -16.34
CA GLU A 203 -6.19 -17.18 -16.91
C GLU A 203 -5.27 -17.73 -15.83
N SER A 204 -5.21 -17.05 -14.68
CA SER A 204 -4.40 -17.48 -13.53
C SER A 204 -4.98 -18.72 -12.84
N ILE A 205 -6.31 -18.81 -12.68
CA ILE A 205 -6.97 -19.97 -12.06
C ILE A 205 -6.69 -21.25 -12.84
N ALA A 206 -6.68 -21.19 -14.18
CA ALA A 206 -6.45 -22.35 -15.04
C ALA A 206 -5.07 -23.01 -14.82
N LYS A 207 -4.10 -22.29 -14.25
CA LYS A 207 -2.73 -22.76 -14.02
C LYS A 207 -2.43 -23.10 -12.55
N ARG A 208 -3.38 -22.93 -11.62
CA ARG A 208 -3.14 -23.04 -10.16
C ARG A 208 -3.80 -24.26 -9.53
N SER A 209 -3.21 -24.76 -8.43
CA SER A 209 -3.79 -25.81 -7.59
C SER A 209 -5.12 -25.38 -6.97
N TYR A 210 -6.09 -26.30 -6.92
CA TYR A 210 -7.41 -26.10 -6.35
C TYR A 210 -7.40 -25.51 -4.92
N PHE A 211 -6.46 -25.93 -4.08
CA PHE A 211 -6.34 -25.41 -2.71
C PHE A 211 -6.00 -23.91 -2.68
N ARG A 212 -5.08 -23.46 -3.55
CA ARG A 212 -4.71 -22.05 -3.66
C ARG A 212 -5.88 -21.21 -4.20
N THR A 213 -6.66 -21.77 -5.11
CA THR A 213 -7.89 -21.15 -5.63
C THR A 213 -8.95 -21.00 -4.53
N LEU A 214 -9.16 -22.02 -3.70
CA LEU A 214 -10.07 -21.94 -2.55
C LEU A 214 -9.63 -20.86 -1.54
N LEU A 215 -8.35 -20.82 -1.18
CA LEU A 215 -7.81 -19.81 -0.27
C LEU A 215 -8.00 -18.39 -0.82
N MET A 216 -7.74 -18.18 -2.12
CA MET A 216 -7.95 -16.90 -2.79
C MET A 216 -9.41 -16.44 -2.70
N TYR A 217 -10.37 -17.30 -3.06
CA TYR A 217 -11.80 -16.94 -2.95
C TYR A 217 -12.23 -16.69 -1.51
N GLY A 218 -11.75 -17.49 -0.56
CA GLY A 218 -12.00 -17.27 0.87
C GLY A 218 -11.48 -15.91 1.34
N PHE A 219 -10.28 -15.52 0.90
CA PHE A 219 -9.71 -14.21 1.23
C PHE A 219 -10.47 -13.06 0.57
N HIS A 220 -10.83 -13.16 -0.72
CA HIS A 220 -11.68 -12.17 -1.38
C HIS A 220 -13.03 -12.00 -0.67
N PHE A 221 -13.62 -13.11 -0.21
CA PHE A 221 -14.84 -13.08 0.61
C PHE A 221 -14.62 -12.34 1.93
N LEU A 222 -13.56 -12.66 2.68
CA LEU A 222 -13.24 -12.00 3.94
C LEU A 222 -13.00 -10.49 3.77
N VAL A 223 -12.24 -10.10 2.74
CA VAL A 223 -12.00 -8.67 2.42
C VAL A 223 -13.33 -7.96 2.16
N ARG A 224 -14.19 -8.54 1.31
CA ARG A 224 -15.47 -7.94 0.93
C ARG A 224 -16.45 -7.83 2.10
N PHE A 225 -16.48 -8.87 2.94
CA PHE A 225 -17.42 -8.95 4.05
C PHE A 225 -16.98 -8.10 5.25
N LEU A 226 -15.68 -8.12 5.58
CA LEU A 226 -15.16 -7.48 6.79
C LEU A 226 -14.65 -6.06 6.54
N CYS A 227 -14.05 -5.77 5.38
CA CYS A 227 -13.25 -4.57 5.20
C CYS A 227 -13.74 -3.66 4.07
N VAL A 228 -13.57 -4.07 2.81
CA VAL A 228 -13.66 -3.16 1.65
C VAL A 228 -14.75 -3.65 0.71
N LYS A 229 -15.73 -2.80 0.40
CA LYS A 229 -16.82 -3.14 -0.53
C LYS A 229 -16.57 -2.57 -1.93
N GLY A 230 -17.00 -3.28 -2.97
CA GLY A 230 -17.03 -2.73 -4.33
C GLY A 230 -15.69 -2.65 -5.07
N ILE A 231 -14.56 -3.07 -4.46
CA ILE A 231 -13.24 -3.17 -5.11
C ILE A 231 -12.87 -4.65 -5.21
N ARG A 232 -12.51 -5.14 -6.41
CA ARG A 232 -12.18 -6.57 -6.60
C ARG A 232 -10.73 -6.88 -6.25
N ASP A 233 -9.78 -6.06 -6.71
CA ASP A 233 -8.35 -6.23 -6.42
C ASP A 233 -7.85 -5.14 -5.48
N THR A 234 -7.99 -5.37 -4.17
CA THR A 234 -7.51 -4.41 -3.16
C THR A 234 -5.98 -4.36 -3.05
N GLN A 235 -5.28 -5.40 -3.50
CA GLN A 235 -3.86 -5.64 -3.17
C GLN A 235 -2.90 -5.39 -4.34
N CYS A 236 -3.39 -4.88 -5.47
CA CYS A 236 -2.50 -4.44 -6.55
C CYS A 236 -1.60 -3.30 -6.03
N GLY A 237 -0.28 -3.45 -6.13
CA GLY A 237 0.66 -2.43 -5.64
C GLY A 237 0.66 -1.13 -6.46
N PHE A 238 0.03 -1.12 -7.64
CA PHE A 238 -0.06 0.03 -8.53
C PHE A 238 -1.29 0.88 -8.21
N LYS A 239 -1.13 1.89 -7.36
CA LYS A 239 -2.23 2.76 -6.90
C LYS A 239 -1.83 4.22 -6.97
N LEU A 240 -2.70 5.06 -7.54
CA LEU A 240 -2.49 6.50 -7.65
C LEU A 240 -3.45 7.22 -6.70
N LEU A 241 -2.89 8.06 -5.84
CA LEU A 241 -3.63 8.83 -4.85
C LEU A 241 -3.39 10.32 -5.10
N THR A 242 -4.42 11.14 -4.95
CA THR A 242 -4.22 12.59 -4.72
C THR A 242 -3.41 12.81 -3.45
N ARG A 243 -2.63 13.89 -3.36
CA ARG A 243 -1.85 14.26 -2.17
C ARG A 243 -2.69 14.27 -0.90
N GLU A 244 -3.88 14.85 -0.95
CA GLU A 244 -4.79 14.96 0.18
C GLU A 244 -5.29 13.58 0.64
N ALA A 245 -5.68 12.70 -0.30
CA ALA A 245 -6.05 11.33 0.04
C ALA A 245 -4.88 10.58 0.66
N ALA A 246 -3.68 10.65 0.07
CA ALA A 246 -2.48 9.96 0.57
C ALA A 246 -2.12 10.43 1.98
N SER A 247 -2.04 11.75 2.18
CA SER A 247 -1.86 12.36 3.50
C SER A 247 -2.85 11.83 4.53
N ARG A 248 -4.15 11.84 4.21
CA ARG A 248 -5.22 11.45 5.14
C ARG A 248 -5.17 9.97 5.50
N THR A 249 -5.06 9.11 4.50
CA THR A 249 -5.14 7.66 4.70
C THR A 249 -3.87 7.14 5.36
N PHE A 250 -2.69 7.57 4.93
CA PHE A 250 -1.42 7.13 5.53
C PHE A 250 -1.19 7.70 6.93
N SER A 251 -1.75 8.85 7.30
CA SER A 251 -1.77 9.30 8.71
C SER A 251 -2.58 8.38 9.61
N SER A 252 -3.64 7.77 9.09
CA SER A 252 -4.54 6.89 9.86
C SER A 252 -4.19 5.40 9.75
N LEU A 253 -3.18 5.05 8.96
CA LEU A 253 -2.77 3.66 8.73
C LEU A 253 -2.04 3.08 9.95
N HIS A 254 -2.37 1.84 10.34
CA HIS A 254 -1.74 1.16 11.47
C HIS A 254 -0.90 -0.06 11.04
N ILE A 255 -1.29 -0.74 9.97
CA ILE A 255 -0.64 -1.94 9.48
C ILE A 255 0.55 -1.56 8.60
N GLU A 256 1.75 -2.03 8.98
CA GLU A 256 2.99 -1.80 8.22
C GLU A 256 3.32 -2.95 7.24
N ARG A 257 2.58 -4.06 7.28
CA ARG A 257 2.86 -5.29 6.47
C ARG A 257 1.80 -5.52 5.39
N TRP A 258 1.63 -6.75 4.91
CA TRP A 258 0.86 -7.11 3.71
C TRP A 258 -0.60 -6.66 3.67
N ALA A 259 -1.29 -6.56 4.79
CA ALA A 259 -2.70 -6.16 4.84
C ALA A 259 -2.92 -4.62 4.80
N PHE A 260 -1.85 -3.83 4.70
CA PHE A 260 -1.94 -2.36 4.70
C PHE A 260 -2.82 -1.83 3.58
N ASP A 261 -2.80 -2.43 2.39
CA ASP A 261 -3.62 -2.00 1.25
C ASP A 261 -5.11 -2.13 1.55
N VAL A 262 -5.51 -3.19 2.26
CA VAL A 262 -6.90 -3.39 2.67
C VAL A 262 -7.31 -2.36 3.71
N GLU A 263 -6.43 -2.09 4.68
CA GLU A 263 -6.67 -1.03 5.67
C GLU A 263 -6.74 0.35 5.01
N LEU A 264 -5.85 0.66 4.08
CA LEU A 264 -5.81 1.91 3.31
C LEU A 264 -7.16 2.18 2.63
N LEU A 265 -7.71 1.17 1.94
CA LEU A 265 -9.00 1.29 1.27
C LEU A 265 -10.18 1.28 2.26
N TYR A 266 -10.07 0.58 3.40
CA TYR A 266 -11.04 0.67 4.49
C TYR A 266 -11.14 2.11 5.02
N ILE A 267 -9.99 2.72 5.29
CA ILE A 267 -9.88 4.11 5.74
C ILE A 267 -10.44 5.07 4.67
N ALA A 268 -10.11 4.84 3.39
CA ALA A 268 -10.62 5.65 2.29
C ALA A 268 -12.16 5.60 2.20
N GLN A 269 -12.76 4.41 2.35
CA GLN A 269 -14.21 4.25 2.38
C GLN A 269 -14.86 4.91 3.59
N TYR A 270 -14.20 4.86 4.76
CA TYR A 270 -14.66 5.58 5.94
C TYR A 270 -14.73 7.09 5.68
N PHE A 271 -13.69 7.67 5.08
CA PHE A 271 -13.65 9.09 4.70
C PHE A 271 -14.46 9.42 3.44
N LYS A 272 -15.17 8.44 2.86
CA LYS A 272 -15.96 8.59 1.62
C LYS A 272 -15.12 9.13 0.45
N ILE A 273 -13.84 8.79 0.42
CA ILE A 273 -12.96 9.11 -0.70
C ILE A 273 -13.41 8.28 -1.90
N PRO A 274 -13.67 8.86 -3.07
CA PRO A 274 -14.02 8.11 -4.28
C PRO A 274 -12.84 7.27 -4.76
N ILE A 275 -13.12 6.02 -5.15
CA ILE A 275 -12.12 5.03 -5.57
C ILE A 275 -12.50 4.45 -6.93
N ALA A 276 -11.61 4.54 -7.91
CA ALA A 276 -11.74 3.89 -9.20
C ALA A 276 -10.92 2.59 -9.24
N GLU A 277 -11.46 1.54 -9.83
CA GLU A 277 -10.74 0.29 -10.09
C GLU A 277 -10.44 0.18 -11.60
N ILE A 278 -9.15 0.16 -11.96
CA ILE A 278 -8.67 0.30 -13.34
C ILE A 278 -7.89 -0.94 -13.74
N ALA A 279 -8.23 -1.55 -14.88
CA ALA A 279 -7.47 -2.69 -15.40
C ALA A 279 -6.05 -2.28 -15.84
N VAL A 280 -5.04 -2.96 -15.31
CA VAL A 280 -3.62 -2.70 -15.61
C VAL A 280 -2.94 -3.93 -16.22
N ASN A 281 -1.99 -3.69 -17.10
CA ASN A 281 -1.11 -4.71 -17.65
C ASN A 281 -0.18 -5.20 -16.54
N TRP A 282 -0.36 -6.46 -16.17
CA TRP A 282 0.39 -7.10 -15.11
C TRP A 282 0.96 -8.44 -15.58
N THR A 283 2.22 -8.68 -15.29
CA THR A 283 2.92 -9.93 -15.61
C THR A 283 3.45 -10.57 -14.34
N GLU A 284 3.34 -11.90 -14.23
CA GLU A 284 3.92 -12.63 -13.10
C GLU A 284 5.45 -12.63 -13.23
N ILE A 285 6.13 -12.14 -12.19
CA ILE A 285 7.59 -12.08 -12.11
C ILE A 285 8.07 -13.22 -11.21
N GLU A 286 9.01 -14.03 -11.70
CA GLU A 286 9.62 -15.11 -10.93
C GLU A 286 10.39 -14.58 -9.71
N GLY A 287 10.53 -15.42 -8.69
CA GLY A 287 11.10 -14.99 -7.40
C GLY A 287 10.14 -14.16 -6.54
N SER A 288 8.86 -14.07 -6.89
CA SER A 288 7.83 -13.60 -5.96
C SER A 288 7.93 -14.42 -4.68
N LYS A 289 8.20 -13.77 -3.54
CA LYS A 289 8.36 -14.41 -2.22
C LYS A 289 7.14 -15.30 -2.00
N LEU A 290 7.32 -16.62 -2.10
CA LEU A 290 6.24 -17.59 -1.92
C LEU A 290 5.63 -17.30 -0.56
N VAL A 291 4.40 -16.81 -0.54
CA VAL A 291 3.71 -16.43 0.69
C VAL A 291 3.52 -17.70 1.51
N PRO A 292 4.26 -17.92 2.61
CA PRO A 292 4.14 -19.15 3.38
C PRO A 292 2.72 -19.27 3.92
N PHE A 293 2.24 -20.48 4.21
CA PHE A 293 0.91 -20.71 4.79
C PHE A 293 0.64 -19.81 6.03
N TRP A 294 1.67 -19.59 6.86
CA TRP A 294 1.60 -18.70 8.02
C TRP A 294 1.27 -17.24 7.66
N SER A 295 1.73 -16.76 6.51
CA SER A 295 1.40 -15.40 6.05
C SER A 295 -0.07 -15.29 5.62
N TRP A 296 -0.68 -16.35 5.09
CA TRP A 296 -2.12 -16.39 4.83
C TRP A 296 -2.94 -16.32 6.12
N LEU A 297 -2.58 -17.10 7.13
CA LEU A 297 -3.26 -17.06 8.42
C LEU A 297 -3.11 -15.69 9.11
N GLN A 298 -1.91 -15.12 9.04
CA GLN A 298 -1.63 -13.78 9.54
C GLN A 298 -2.51 -12.73 8.83
N MET A 299 -2.61 -12.79 7.50
CA MET A 299 -3.48 -11.89 6.74
C MET A 299 -4.96 -12.05 7.10
N GLY A 300 -5.46 -13.27 7.26
CA GLY A 300 -6.84 -13.51 7.70
C GLY A 300 -7.12 -12.91 9.08
N LYS A 301 -6.18 -13.07 10.02
CA LYS A 301 -6.24 -12.42 11.34
C LYS A 301 -6.23 -10.90 11.21
N ASP A 302 -5.37 -10.35 10.35
CA ASP A 302 -5.27 -8.91 10.14
C ASP A 302 -6.60 -8.34 9.61
N LEU A 303 -7.29 -9.01 8.69
CA LEU A 303 -8.61 -8.59 8.20
C LEU A 303 -9.66 -8.52 9.32
N LEU A 304 -9.73 -9.55 10.16
CA LEU A 304 -10.64 -9.56 11.30
C LEU A 304 -10.30 -8.42 12.27
N PHE A 305 -9.00 -8.20 12.52
CA PHE A 305 -8.54 -7.19 13.47
C PHE A 305 -8.73 -5.77 12.93
N ILE A 306 -8.58 -5.51 11.62
CA ILE A 306 -8.97 -4.25 11.00
C ILE A 306 -10.41 -3.92 11.38
N ARG A 307 -11.33 -4.86 11.10
CA ARG A 307 -12.76 -4.65 11.36
C ARG A 307 -13.04 -4.42 12.84
N LEU A 308 -12.54 -5.28 13.72
CA LEU A 308 -12.82 -5.18 15.16
C LEU A 308 -12.18 -3.94 15.79
N ARG A 309 -10.95 -3.56 15.42
CA ARG A 309 -10.25 -2.43 16.03
C ARG A 309 -10.84 -1.08 15.65
N TYR A 310 -11.32 -0.94 14.41
CA TYR A 310 -12.08 0.25 14.03
C TYR A 310 -13.50 0.26 14.64
N LEU A 311 -14.20 -0.88 14.68
CA LEU A 311 -15.54 -0.96 15.29
C LEU A 311 -15.53 -0.65 16.79
N THR A 312 -14.52 -1.11 17.51
CA THR A 312 -14.37 -0.89 18.96
C THR A 312 -13.77 0.48 19.29
N GLY A 313 -13.34 1.25 18.29
CA GLY A 313 -12.65 2.54 18.47
C GLY A 313 -11.23 2.43 19.05
N ALA A 314 -10.67 1.20 19.11
CA ALA A 314 -9.28 0.97 19.51
C ALA A 314 -8.29 1.64 18.57
N TRP A 315 -8.60 1.60 17.26
CA TRP A 315 -7.93 2.38 16.24
C TRP A 315 -8.76 3.61 15.93
N ARG A 316 -8.10 4.76 15.98
CA ARG A 316 -8.72 6.06 15.73
C ARG A 316 -8.21 6.60 14.41
N LEU A 317 -9.11 7.20 13.65
CA LEU A 317 -8.79 7.85 12.40
C LEU A 317 -8.37 9.28 12.69
N VAL A 318 -7.30 9.73 12.04
CA VAL A 318 -6.74 11.06 12.24
C VAL A 318 -7.66 12.08 11.54
N GLN A 319 -8.42 12.83 12.34
CA GLN A 319 -9.38 13.82 11.85
C GLN A 319 -8.74 15.13 11.36
N THR A 320 -7.49 15.41 11.74
CA THR A 320 -6.79 16.66 11.38
C THR A 320 -5.57 16.43 10.48
N ARG A 321 -5.28 17.40 9.61
CA ARG A 321 -4.18 17.34 8.62
C ARG A 321 -2.77 17.32 9.24
N LYS A 322 -2.60 17.57 10.54
CA LYS A 322 -1.27 17.58 11.18
C LYS A 322 -1.17 16.50 12.25
N MET A 323 -0.18 15.63 12.09
CA MET A 323 0.48 15.02 13.23
C MET A 323 1.34 16.12 13.86
N ASN A 324 1.02 16.51 15.10
CA ASN A 324 1.94 17.32 15.91
C ASN A 324 3.21 16.54 16.21
#